data_AF-A0A2U8W524-F1
#
_entry.id   AF-A0A2U8W524-F1
#
_cell.length_a   1.000
_cell.length_b   1.000
_cell.length_c   1.000
_cell.angle_alpha   90.00
_cell.angle_beta   90.00
_cell.angle_gamma   90.00
#
_symmetry.space_group_name_H-M   'P 1'
#
loop_
_entity.id
_entity.type
_entity.pdbx_description
1 polymer ?
#
loop_
_entity_poly.entity_id
_entity_poly.type
_entity_poly.pdbx_seq_one_letter_code
_entity_poly.pdbx_strand_id
1 'polypeptide(L)'
;MMRSSPRPALGARRRRFVLERVVEDPDGFGGMLRRFVPGPVLWGSIEPVAEAERTRLRGGRADAVATHRIILRARSGLAPAMRLSAGPRRFVIRSLAPAGPPGRDLVCRVEEVPEETP
;
A
#
# COMPACT_ATOMS: atom_id res chain seq x y z
N MET A 1 -10.09 -13.72 -23.88
CA MET A 1 -10.53 -14.34 -22.61
C MET A 1 -10.18 -13.41 -21.45
N MET A 2 -11.15 -12.72 -20.85
CA MET A 2 -10.91 -11.89 -19.66
C MET A 2 -10.92 -12.80 -18.43
N ARG A 3 -9.76 -12.99 -17.79
CA ARG A 3 -9.68 -13.72 -16.51
C ARG A 3 -10.49 -12.95 -15.48
N SER A 4 -11.59 -13.56 -15.02
CA SER A 4 -12.40 -13.04 -13.91
C SER A 4 -11.48 -12.83 -12.71
N SER A 5 -11.30 -11.58 -12.29
CA SER A 5 -10.58 -11.29 -11.05
C SER A 5 -11.41 -11.86 -9.90
N PRO A 6 -10.85 -12.71 -9.02
CA PRO A 6 -11.63 -13.32 -7.96
C PRO A 6 -12.23 -12.21 -7.09
N ARG A 7 -13.57 -12.19 -6.98
CA ARG A 7 -14.23 -11.31 -6.02
C ARG A 7 -13.69 -11.66 -4.64
N PRO A 8 -13.26 -10.68 -3.82
CA PRO A 8 -12.87 -10.98 -2.46
C PRO A 8 -14.05 -11.64 -1.73
N ALA A 9 -13.79 -12.77 -1.06
CA ALA A 9 -14.80 -13.50 -0.30
C ALA A 9 -15.48 -12.57 0.71
N LEU A 10 -16.78 -12.78 0.97
CA LEU A 10 -17.52 -12.00 1.97
C LEU A 10 -16.81 -12.14 3.33
N GLY A 11 -16.30 -11.03 3.85
CA GLY A 11 -15.47 -11.00 5.06
C GLY A 11 -13.95 -10.97 4.85
N ALA A 12 -13.44 -10.87 3.62
CA ALA A 12 -12.00 -10.69 3.38
C ALA A 12 -11.47 -9.35 3.91
N ARG A 13 -12.33 -8.32 4.02
CA ARG A 13 -11.97 -6.98 4.50
C ARG A 13 -12.02 -6.80 6.02
N ARG A 14 -11.46 -7.74 6.76
CA ARG A 14 -11.43 -7.70 8.24
C ARG A 14 -10.20 -7.00 8.80
N ARG A 15 -9.25 -6.56 7.96
CA ARG A 15 -8.05 -5.89 8.45
C ARG A 15 -8.28 -4.38 8.47
N ARG A 16 -8.05 -3.80 9.65
CA ARG A 16 -8.01 -2.36 9.88
C ARG A 16 -6.62 -1.82 9.52
N PHE A 17 -6.58 -0.76 8.73
CA PHE A 17 -5.39 0.00 8.40
C PHE A 17 -5.58 1.46 8.79
N VAL A 18 -4.52 2.14 9.20
CA VAL A 18 -4.48 3.60 9.26
C VAL A 18 -3.73 4.08 8.02
N LEU A 19 -4.33 5.01 7.27
CA LEU A 19 -3.62 5.68 6.19
C LEU A 19 -2.76 6.78 6.78
N GLU A 20 -1.45 6.64 6.68
CA GLU A 20 -0.50 7.65 7.10
C GLU A 20 -0.11 8.49 5.89
N ARG A 21 -0.38 9.79 5.99
CA ARG A 21 -0.12 10.77 4.93
C ARG A 21 1.29 11.31 5.08
N VAL A 22 1.93 11.58 3.96
CA VAL A 22 3.23 12.26 3.94
C VAL A 22 2.99 13.75 4.18
N VAL A 23 3.78 14.31 5.10
CA VAL A 23 3.94 15.75 5.28
C VAL A 23 5.42 16.04 5.13
N GLU A 24 5.75 17.04 4.32
CA GLU A 24 7.12 17.50 4.11
C GLU A 24 7.23 18.89 4.72
N ASP A 25 8.17 19.04 5.65
CA ASP A 25 8.45 20.30 6.32
C ASP A 25 9.89 20.70 6.03
N PRO A 26 10.18 21.99 5.75
CA PRO A 26 11.54 22.45 5.60
C PRO A 26 12.31 22.26 6.91
N ASP A 27 13.55 21.79 6.81
CA ASP A 27 14.40 21.52 7.98
C ASP A 27 15.08 22.78 8.55
N GLY A 28 14.94 23.93 7.88
CA GLY A 28 15.59 25.20 8.24
C GLY A 28 17.04 25.35 7.76
N PHE A 29 17.63 24.31 7.16
CA PHE A 29 19.00 24.26 6.64
C PHE A 29 19.07 23.96 5.12
N GLY A 30 17.91 23.95 4.45
CA GLY A 30 17.80 23.74 3.01
C GLY A 30 17.45 22.30 2.60
N GLY A 31 17.20 21.41 3.56
CA GLY A 31 16.63 20.09 3.36
C GLY A 31 15.14 20.01 3.68
N MET A 32 14.58 18.81 3.48
CA MET A 32 13.17 18.51 3.72
C MET A 32 13.06 17.35 4.71
N LEU A 33 12.33 17.58 5.80
CA LEU A 33 11.94 16.55 6.75
C LEU A 33 10.63 15.92 6.30
N ARG A 34 10.69 14.62 6.03
CA ARG A 34 9.50 13.85 5.68
C ARG A 34 8.93 13.16 6.92
N ARG A 35 7.69 13.48 7.24
CA ARG A 35 6.94 12.90 8.36
C ARG A 35 5.69 12.19 7.86
N PHE A 36 5.26 11.19 8.62
CA PHE A 36 4.05 10.44 8.34
C PHE A 36 3.03 10.72 9.43
N VAL A 37 1.95 11.42 9.08
CA VAL A 37 0.88 11.77 10.02
C VAL A 37 -0.29 10.80 9.89
N PRO A 38 -0.84 10.29 11.00
CA PRO A 38 -1.99 9.40 10.95
C PRO A 38 -3.20 10.13 10.36
N GLY A 39 -3.84 9.48 9.41
CA GLY A 39 -5.04 9.95 8.73
C GLY A 39 -6.22 8.99 8.94
N PRO A 40 -7.08 8.80 7.92
CA PRO A 40 -8.30 8.01 8.08
C PRO A 40 -8.01 6.52 8.27
N VAL A 41 -8.94 5.86 8.96
CA VAL A 41 -8.95 4.40 9.09
C VAL A 41 -9.60 3.77 7.85
N LEU A 42 -8.94 2.76 7.29
CA LEU A 42 -9.35 2.01 6.13
C LEU A 42 -9.57 0.54 6.50
N TRP A 43 -10.47 -0.13 5.79
CA TRP A 43 -10.71 -1.57 5.92
C TRP A 43 -10.35 -2.26 4.61
N GLY A 44 -9.62 -3.37 4.71
CA GLY A 44 -9.10 -4.09 3.57
C GLY A 44 -8.75 -5.53 3.84
N SER A 45 -8.36 -6.24 2.78
CA SER A 45 -7.64 -7.51 2.88
C SER A 45 -6.16 -7.28 2.63
N ILE A 46 -5.32 -8.16 3.17
CA ILE A 46 -3.88 -8.18 2.92
C ILE A 46 -3.48 -9.61 2.56
N GLU A 47 -2.73 -9.74 1.48
CA GLU A 47 -2.20 -11.01 1.00
C GLU A 47 -0.71 -10.85 0.67
N PRO A 48 0.16 -11.79 1.05
CA PRO A 48 1.55 -11.75 0.63
C PRO A 48 1.64 -11.98 -0.89
N VAL A 49 2.53 -11.23 -1.55
CA VAL A 49 2.89 -11.50 -2.95
C VAL A 49 3.86 -12.68 -2.98
N ALA A 50 3.55 -13.68 -3.80
CA ALA A 50 4.36 -14.89 -3.93
C ALA A 50 5.78 -14.56 -4.41
N GLU A 51 6.76 -15.33 -3.93
CA GLU A 51 8.18 -15.11 -4.24
C GLU A 51 8.48 -15.13 -5.74
N ALA A 52 7.83 -16.02 -6.49
CA ALA A 52 7.96 -16.07 -7.95
C ALA A 52 7.48 -14.78 -8.64
N GLU A 53 6.45 -14.11 -8.09
CA GLU A 53 5.96 -12.82 -8.59
C GLU A 53 6.89 -11.68 -8.17
N ARG A 54 7.46 -11.74 -6.96
CA ARG A 54 8.51 -10.79 -6.50
C ARG A 54 9.73 -10.81 -7.41
N THR A 55 10.21 -11.99 -7.81
CA THR A 55 11.37 -12.13 -8.71
C THR A 55 11.09 -11.55 -10.09
N ARG A 56 9.88 -11.73 -10.63
CA ARG A 56 9.49 -11.12 -11.92
C ARG A 56 9.40 -9.59 -11.85
N LEU A 57 8.90 -9.05 -10.73
CA LEU A 57 8.85 -7.60 -10.50
C LEU A 57 10.23 -6.96 -10.33
N ARG A 58 11.26 -7.76 -10.00
CA ARG A 58 12.61 -7.29 -9.70
C ARG A 58 13.39 -6.84 -10.95
N GLY A 59 12.95 -7.17 -12.16
CA GLY A 59 13.35 -6.52 -13.43
C GLY A 59 14.83 -6.19 -13.66
N GLY A 60 15.77 -6.86 -12.98
CA GLY A 60 17.21 -6.56 -13.02
C GLY A 60 17.68 -5.32 -12.24
N ARG A 61 16.81 -4.56 -11.55
CA ARG A 61 17.21 -3.43 -10.68
C ARG A 61 16.84 -3.69 -9.23
N ALA A 62 17.62 -3.13 -8.32
CA ALA A 62 17.37 -3.12 -6.88
C ALA A 62 16.17 -2.23 -6.49
N ASP A 63 15.12 -2.21 -7.31
CA ASP A 63 13.89 -1.50 -6.98
C ASP A 63 13.10 -2.27 -5.93
N ALA A 64 12.56 -1.51 -5.00
CA ALA A 64 11.86 -2.01 -3.82
C ALA A 64 10.63 -2.83 -4.25
N VAL A 65 10.71 -4.15 -4.04
CA VAL A 65 9.73 -5.10 -4.57
C VAL A 65 8.52 -5.16 -3.66
N ALA A 66 7.32 -4.95 -4.23
CA ALA A 66 6.07 -5.09 -3.48
C ALA A 66 5.99 -6.47 -2.81
N THR A 67 5.94 -6.50 -1.49
CA THR A 67 5.92 -7.73 -0.69
C THR A 67 4.50 -8.21 -0.42
N HIS A 68 3.53 -7.29 -0.42
CA HIS A 68 2.13 -7.56 -0.13
C HIS A 68 1.21 -6.85 -1.12
N ARG A 69 0.01 -7.41 -1.26
CA ARG A 69 -1.12 -6.85 -1.97
C ARG A 69 -2.21 -6.53 -0.95
N ILE A 70 -2.61 -5.27 -0.88
CA ILE A 70 -3.73 -4.82 -0.05
C ILE A 70 -4.88 -4.42 -0.96
N ILE A 71 -6.07 -4.96 -0.72
CA ILE A 71 -7.28 -4.59 -1.46
C ILE A 71 -8.16 -3.72 -0.58
N LEU A 72 -8.38 -2.49 -1.01
CA LEU A 72 -9.20 -1.49 -0.33
C LEU A 72 -10.41 -1.15 -1.19
N ARG A 73 -11.42 -0.52 -0.58
CA ARG A 73 -12.49 0.12 -1.36
C ARG A 73 -11.94 1.35 -2.08
N ALA A 74 -12.33 1.56 -3.33
CA ALA A 74 -11.92 2.72 -4.10
C ALA A 74 -12.36 4.02 -3.42
N ARG A 75 -11.42 4.97 -3.30
CA ARG A 75 -11.64 6.30 -2.71
C ARG A 75 -10.60 7.28 -3.23
N SER A 76 -10.93 8.56 -3.21
CA SER A 76 -9.98 9.65 -3.43
C SER A 76 -9.02 9.79 -2.24
N GLY A 77 -7.87 10.45 -2.47
CA GLY A 77 -6.90 10.78 -1.43
C GLY A 77 -5.90 9.66 -1.09
N LEU A 78 -5.86 8.57 -1.86
CA LEU A 78 -4.76 7.60 -1.84
C LEU A 78 -3.73 8.01 -2.89
N ALA A 79 -2.47 8.14 -2.48
CA ALA A 79 -1.38 8.48 -3.38
C ALA A 79 -0.18 7.51 -3.18
N PRO A 80 0.60 7.25 -4.24
CA PRO A 80 1.96 6.74 -4.08
C PRO A 80 2.73 7.64 -3.11
N ALA A 81 3.69 7.07 -2.36
CA ALA A 81 4.43 7.70 -1.27
C ALA A 81 3.72 7.76 0.10
N MET A 82 2.40 7.57 0.20
CA MET A 82 1.73 7.31 1.48
C MET A 82 2.04 5.90 2.01
N ARG A 83 1.74 5.63 3.28
CA ARG A 83 1.88 4.29 3.87
C ARG A 83 0.61 3.86 4.61
N LEU A 84 0.41 2.55 4.70
CA LEU A 84 -0.66 1.91 5.47
C LEU A 84 -0.06 1.28 6.71
N SER A 85 -0.74 1.47 7.83
CA SER A 85 -0.31 1.04 9.15
C SER A 85 -1.28 -0.01 9.69
N ALA A 86 -0.79 -1.16 10.13
CA ALA A 86 -1.61 -2.21 10.74
C ALA A 86 -0.95 -2.71 12.04
N GLY A 87 -1.27 -2.03 13.15
CA GLY A 87 -0.58 -2.26 14.42
C GLY A 87 0.90 -1.86 14.28
N PRO A 88 1.86 -2.76 14.57
CA PRO A 88 3.29 -2.49 14.45
C PRO A 88 3.80 -2.52 13.00
N ARG A 89 3.03 -3.09 12.06
CA ARG A 89 3.47 -3.27 10.67
C ARG A 89 3.24 -1.99 9.86
N ARG A 90 4.17 -1.68 8.96
CA ARG A 90 4.12 -0.51 8.06
C ARG A 90 4.26 -0.96 6.61
N PHE A 91 3.41 -0.42 5.74
CA PHE A 91 3.31 -0.81 4.34
C PHE A 91 3.36 0.42 3.43
N VAL A 92 4.50 0.68 2.79
CA VAL A 92 4.66 1.79 1.84
C VAL A 92 3.94 1.47 0.55
N ILE A 93 3.09 2.39 0.08
CA ILE A 93 2.37 2.23 -1.19
C ILE A 93 3.33 2.47 -2.34
N ARG A 94 3.59 1.40 -3.12
CA ARG A 94 4.44 1.43 -4.31
C ARG A 94 3.63 1.63 -5.59
N SER A 95 2.45 1.03 -5.68
CA SER A 95 1.51 1.32 -6.78
C SER A 95 0.06 1.10 -6.39
N LEU A 96 -0.83 1.79 -7.11
CA LEU A 96 -2.28 1.71 -7.00
C LEU A 96 -2.86 1.33 -8.37
N ALA A 97 -3.78 0.36 -8.39
CA ALA A 97 -4.48 -0.04 -9.61
C ALA A 97 -5.94 -0.39 -9.30
N PRO A 98 -6.90 -0.14 -10.20
CA PRO A 98 -8.27 -0.61 -10.02
C PRO A 98 -8.35 -2.14 -10.02
N ALA A 99 -9.16 -2.70 -9.13
CA ALA A 99 -9.46 -4.14 -9.12
C ALA A 99 -10.75 -4.42 -9.90
N GLY A 100 -10.63 -4.86 -11.15
CA GLY A 100 -11.77 -5.21 -12.00
C GLY A 100 -12.50 -4.00 -12.58
N PRO A 101 -13.83 -4.08 -12.82
CA PRO A 101 -14.62 -2.98 -13.36
C PRO A 101 -14.49 -1.70 -12.51
N PRO A 102 -14.58 -0.51 -13.14
CA PRO A 102 -14.28 0.75 -12.48
C PRO A 102 -15.12 0.97 -11.20
N GLY A 103 -14.48 1.53 -10.18
CA GLY A 103 -15.16 2.22 -9.07
C GLY A 103 -15.46 1.41 -7.80
N ARG A 104 -15.18 0.10 -7.75
CA ARG A 104 -15.40 -0.66 -6.51
C ARG A 104 -14.17 -0.73 -5.62
N ASP A 105 -13.06 -1.20 -6.17
CA ASP A 105 -11.92 -1.68 -5.39
C ASP A 105 -10.59 -1.17 -5.95
N LEU A 106 -9.62 -0.95 -5.06
CA LEU A 106 -8.24 -0.60 -5.40
C LEU A 106 -7.30 -1.69 -4.91
N VAL A 107 -6.45 -2.16 -5.80
CA VAL A 107 -5.28 -3.00 -5.50
C VAL A 107 -4.11 -2.08 -5.20
N CYS A 108 -3.66 -2.08 -3.96
CA CYS A 108 -2.44 -1.43 -3.51
C CYS A 108 -1.33 -2.48 -3.49
N ARG A 109 -0.30 -2.33 -4.31
CA ARG A 109 0.94 -3.09 -4.15
C ARG A 109 1.82 -2.33 -3.19
N VAL A 110 2.18 -2.99 -2.10
CA VAL A 110 2.86 -2.36 -0.99
C VAL A 110 4.12 -3.12 -0.63
N GLU A 111 5.08 -2.39 -0.11
CA GLU A 111 6.25 -2.97 0.51
C GLU A 111 6.10 -2.84 2.02
N GLU A 112 6.28 -3.95 2.71
CA GLU A 112 6.44 -3.96 4.14
C GLU A 112 7.84 -3.47 4.49
N VAL A 113 7.89 -2.41 5.28
CA VAL A 113 9.12 -1.87 5.83
C VAL A 113 9.17 -2.17 7.32
N PRO A 114 10.36 -2.42 7.90
CA PRO A 114 10.50 -2.43 9.34
C PRO A 114 10.03 -1.08 9.89
N GLU A 115 9.50 -1.09 11.11
CA GLU A 115 9.22 0.16 11.82
C GLU A 115 10.53 0.96 11.88
N GLU A 116 10.56 2.14 11.27
CA GLU A 116 11.68 3.06 11.43
C GLU A 116 11.72 3.46 12.91
N THR A 117 12.73 2.95 13.62
CA THR A 117 13.04 3.40 14.98
C THR A 117 13.24 4.92 14.95
N PRO A 118 12.54 5.69 15.80
CA PRO A 118 12.64 7.14 15.83
C PRO A 118 14.03 7.64 16.22
#